data_AF-A0A9D6YAA6-F1
#
_entry.id   AF-A0A9D6YAA6-F1
#
_cell.length_a   1.000
_cell.length_b   1.000
_cell.length_c   1.000
_cell.angle_alpha   90.00
_cell.angle_beta   90.00
_cell.angle_gamma   90.00
#
_symmetry.space_group_name_H-M   'P 1'
#
loop_
_entity.id
_entity.type
_entity.pdbx_description
1 polymer ?
#
loop_
_entity_poly.entity_id
_entity_poly.type
_entity_poly.pdbx_seq_one_letter_code
_entity_poly.pdbx_strand_id
1 'polypeptide(L)'
;MTTICVPESLARSLRAASVGLIFAVLTIFFGQGMGLVFGANEDAIKGRLNASAASVRSTIYQSDDTAMKAVLDKSWVYMQRAHLHAGGMGTTAFGFIVFVCLLGVSPRVTAALSAGLGAGGFGYSVYWMWAGFRAPALGGTAAAKESLEWLAVSSSGAFVLATLGVIVLLIVVVIPRRPPVAAS
;
A
#
# COMPACT_ATOMS: atom_id res chain seq x y z
N MET A 1 -29.03 -13.75 21.08
CA MET A 1 -27.81 -12.91 20.96
C MET A 1 -26.63 -13.75 21.41
N THR A 2 -25.89 -14.32 20.48
CA THR A 2 -24.72 -15.18 20.78
C THR A 2 -23.52 -14.27 21.02
N THR A 3 -23.04 -14.21 22.25
CA THR A 3 -21.82 -13.47 22.61
C THR A 3 -20.65 -14.11 21.87
N ILE A 4 -20.04 -13.38 20.94
CA ILE A 4 -18.84 -13.83 20.24
C ILE A 4 -17.72 -13.89 21.29
N CYS A 5 -17.38 -15.08 21.76
CA CYS A 5 -16.33 -15.28 22.75
C CYS A 5 -14.97 -15.35 22.04
N VAL A 6 -14.32 -14.19 21.86
CA VAL A 6 -12.95 -14.13 21.33
C VAL A 6 -11.98 -14.48 22.47
N PRO A 7 -11.02 -15.41 22.28
CA PRO A 7 -10.00 -15.70 23.28
C PRO A 7 -9.26 -14.41 23.69
N GLU A 8 -8.99 -14.22 24.98
CA GLU A 8 -8.39 -12.98 25.50
C GLU A 8 -7.03 -12.67 24.84
N SER A 9 -6.24 -13.71 24.54
CA SER A 9 -4.98 -13.60 23.82
C SER A 9 -5.15 -13.02 22.41
N LEU A 10 -6.15 -13.51 21.67
CA LEU A 10 -6.48 -13.00 20.32
C LEU A 10 -7.03 -11.57 20.40
N ALA A 11 -7.90 -11.27 21.37
CA ALA A 11 -8.41 -9.92 21.58
C ALA A 11 -7.28 -8.91 21.87
N ARG A 12 -6.25 -9.31 22.62
CA ARG A 12 -5.06 -8.51 22.89
C ARG A 12 -4.23 -8.28 21.63
N SER A 13 -4.00 -9.32 20.83
CA SER A 13 -3.31 -9.21 19.54
C SER A 13 -4.04 -8.29 18.57
N LEU A 14 -5.37 -8.39 18.47
CA LEU A 14 -6.19 -7.54 17.61
C LEU A 14 -6.13 -6.06 18.04
N ARG A 15 -6.15 -5.78 19.36
CA ARG A 15 -5.95 -4.41 19.86
C ARG A 15 -4.59 -3.86 19.48
N ALA A 16 -3.54 -4.66 19.64
CA ALA A 16 -2.18 -4.28 19.24
C ALA A 16 -2.05 -4.05 17.73
N ALA A 17 -2.77 -4.83 16.92
CA ALA A 17 -2.78 -4.73 15.46
C ALA A 17 -3.72 -3.66 14.89
N SER A 18 -4.53 -3.02 15.72
CA SER A 18 -5.67 -2.20 15.30
C SER A 18 -5.31 -1.13 14.27
N VAL A 19 -4.21 -0.40 14.48
CA VAL A 19 -3.74 0.64 13.53
C VAL A 19 -3.42 0.03 12.17
N GLY A 20 -2.69 -1.08 12.14
CA GLY A 20 -2.36 -1.78 10.90
C GLY A 20 -3.59 -2.32 10.17
N LEU A 21 -4.55 -2.89 10.92
CA LEU A 21 -5.82 -3.39 10.38
C LEU A 21 -6.65 -2.26 9.77
N ILE A 22 -6.74 -1.11 10.44
CA ILE A 22 -7.45 0.06 9.92
C ILE A 22 -6.83 0.47 8.59
N PHE A 23 -5.51 0.62 8.50
CA PHE A 23 -4.86 0.97 7.25
C PHE A 23 -5.02 -0.10 6.16
N ALA A 24 -4.96 -1.39 6.49
CA ALA A 24 -5.19 -2.45 5.53
C ALA A 24 -6.61 -2.38 4.93
N VAL A 25 -7.63 -2.20 5.77
CA VAL A 25 -9.03 -2.05 5.34
C VAL A 25 -9.22 -0.75 4.54
N LEU A 26 -8.62 0.36 4.97
CA LEU A 26 -8.63 1.62 4.22
C LEU A 26 -7.97 1.47 2.85
N THR A 27 -6.91 0.68 2.75
CA THR A 27 -6.22 0.40 1.48
C THR A 27 -7.12 -0.40 0.54
N ILE A 28 -7.80 -1.43 1.05
CA ILE A 28 -8.80 -2.19 0.28
C ILE A 28 -9.93 -1.26 -0.18
N PHE A 29 -10.50 -0.47 0.74
CA PHE A 29 -11.57 0.47 0.44
C PHE A 29 -11.14 1.51 -0.61
N PHE A 30 -9.92 2.04 -0.49
CA PHE A 30 -9.33 2.93 -1.47
C PHE A 30 -9.23 2.27 -2.85
N GLY A 31 -8.76 1.02 -2.92
CA GLY A 31 -8.71 0.25 -4.16
C GLY A 31 -10.10 0.06 -4.79
N GLN A 32 -11.10 -0.33 -4.00
CA GLN A 32 -12.49 -0.48 -4.47
C GLN A 32 -13.08 0.85 -4.94
N GLY A 33 -12.85 1.93 -4.17
CA GLY A 33 -13.28 3.27 -4.53
C GLY A 33 -12.66 3.75 -5.86
N MET A 34 -11.36 3.50 -6.06
CA MET A 34 -10.72 3.78 -7.35
C MET A 34 -11.33 2.96 -8.50
N GLY A 35 -11.61 1.66 -8.28
CA GLY A 35 -12.23 0.81 -9.30
C GLY A 35 -13.62 1.33 -9.71
N LEU A 36 -14.43 1.76 -8.75
CA LEU A 36 -15.73 2.39 -9.01
C LEU A 36 -15.57 3.69 -9.79
N VAL A 37 -14.65 4.57 -9.36
CA VAL A 37 -14.41 5.86 -10.03
C VAL A 37 -13.88 5.65 -11.45
N PHE A 38 -13.03 4.65 -11.69
CA PHE A 38 -12.58 4.30 -13.03
C PHE A 38 -13.74 3.87 -13.92
N GLY A 39 -14.60 2.96 -13.44
CA GLY A 39 -15.76 2.51 -14.21
C GLY A 39 -16.78 3.60 -14.49
N ALA A 40 -16.96 4.55 -13.57
CA ALA A 40 -18.00 5.58 -13.68
C ALA A 40 -17.52 6.92 -14.28
N ASN A 41 -16.24 7.27 -14.14
CA ASN A 41 -15.73 8.63 -14.39
C ASN A 41 -14.33 8.65 -15.04
N GLU A 42 -13.98 7.67 -15.86
CA GLU A 42 -12.68 7.61 -16.55
C GLU A 42 -12.36 8.91 -17.31
N ASP A 43 -13.31 9.42 -18.09
CA ASP A 43 -13.14 10.64 -18.90
C ASP A 43 -12.86 11.87 -18.04
N ALA A 44 -13.49 11.98 -16.86
CA ALA A 44 -13.24 13.08 -15.94
C ALA A 44 -11.80 13.04 -15.39
N ILE A 45 -11.27 11.86 -15.09
CA ILE A 45 -9.89 11.70 -14.62
C ILE A 45 -8.92 12.06 -15.75
N LYS A 46 -9.11 11.48 -16.93
CA LYS A 46 -8.26 11.78 -18.09
C LYS A 46 -8.33 13.25 -18.49
N GLY A 47 -9.51 13.86 -18.43
CA GLY A 47 -9.72 15.29 -18.63
C GLY A 47 -8.95 16.13 -17.61
N ARG A 48 -8.95 15.75 -16.33
CA ARG A 48 -8.15 16.43 -15.30
C ARG A 48 -6.65 16.33 -15.55
N LEU A 49 -6.16 15.16 -15.98
CA LEU A 49 -4.74 14.97 -16.35
C LEU A 49 -4.37 15.85 -17.55
N ASN A 50 -5.24 15.87 -18.58
CA ASN A 50 -5.05 16.71 -19.76
C ASN A 50 -5.00 18.20 -19.39
N ALA A 51 -5.97 18.68 -18.59
CA ALA A 51 -6.00 20.07 -18.13
C ALA A 51 -4.71 20.46 -17.39
N SER A 52 -4.16 19.54 -16.58
CA SER A 52 -2.89 19.74 -15.87
C SER A 52 -1.67 19.78 -16.80
N ALA A 53 -1.67 19.06 -17.92
CA ALA A 53 -0.61 19.16 -18.93
C ALA A 53 -0.75 20.44 -19.77
N ALA A 54 -1.98 20.77 -20.17
CA ALA A 54 -2.30 21.93 -20.98
C ALA A 54 -1.84 23.25 -20.32
N SER A 55 -1.97 23.35 -18.99
CA SER A 55 -1.52 24.55 -18.24
C SER A 55 -0.01 24.80 -18.31
N VAL A 56 0.79 23.80 -18.68
CA VAL A 56 2.26 23.89 -18.83
C VAL A 56 2.72 23.56 -20.25
N ARG A 57 1.82 23.54 -21.23
CA ARG A 57 2.09 23.09 -22.61
C ARG A 57 3.23 23.87 -23.28
N SER A 58 3.21 25.20 -23.20
CA SER A 58 4.23 26.03 -23.84
C SER A 58 5.56 26.05 -23.08
N THR A 59 5.53 25.91 -21.76
CA THR A 59 6.70 26.10 -20.88
C THR A 59 7.47 24.81 -20.64
N ILE A 60 6.78 23.71 -20.32
CA ILE A 60 7.41 22.43 -19.97
C ILE A 60 7.48 21.52 -21.18
N TYR A 61 6.41 21.44 -21.97
CA TYR A 61 6.35 20.59 -23.16
C TYR A 61 6.83 21.27 -24.45
N GLN A 62 7.12 22.58 -24.43
CA GLN A 62 7.56 23.32 -25.62
C GLN A 62 6.60 23.18 -26.83
N SER A 63 5.31 23.01 -26.56
CA SER A 63 4.26 22.70 -27.55
C SER A 63 4.44 21.35 -28.28
N ASP A 64 5.26 20.43 -27.76
CA ASP A 64 5.35 19.06 -28.23
C ASP A 64 4.18 18.21 -27.70
N ASP A 65 3.15 18.08 -28.54
CA ASP A 65 1.96 17.30 -28.21
C ASP A 65 2.23 15.79 -28.13
N THR A 66 3.29 15.29 -28.78
CA THR A 66 3.67 13.87 -28.72
C THR A 66 4.27 13.55 -27.36
N ALA A 67 5.20 14.38 -26.88
CA ALA A 67 5.75 14.26 -25.53
C ALA A 67 4.66 14.38 -24.46
N MET A 68 3.74 15.35 -24.63
CA MET A 68 2.61 15.55 -23.73
C MET A 68 1.70 14.32 -23.68
N LYS A 69 1.33 13.75 -24.83
CA LYS A 69 0.52 12.53 -24.91
C LYS A 69 1.19 11.36 -24.21
N ALA A 70 2.50 11.15 -24.41
CA ALA A 70 3.23 10.08 -23.78
C ALA A 70 3.20 10.18 -22.23
N VAL A 71 3.26 11.39 -21.68
CA VAL A 71 3.13 11.62 -20.24
C VAL A 71 1.71 11.36 -19.75
N LEU A 72 0.68 11.81 -20.48
CA LEU A 72 -0.72 11.55 -20.14
C LEU A 72 -1.03 10.05 -20.11
N ASP A 73 -0.59 9.30 -21.12
CA ASP A 73 -0.80 7.85 -21.21
C ASP A 73 -0.14 7.12 -20.03
N LYS A 74 1.11 7.49 -19.67
CA LYS A 74 1.78 6.93 -18.49
C LYS A 74 1.14 7.36 -17.16
N SER A 75 0.62 8.59 -17.08
CA SER A 75 -0.07 9.10 -15.90
C SER A 75 -1.33 8.28 -15.61
N TRP A 76 -2.06 7.91 -16.66
CA TRP A 76 -3.19 6.99 -16.55
C TRP A 76 -2.77 5.60 -16.05
N VAL A 77 -1.67 5.04 -16.57
CA VAL A 77 -1.11 3.78 -16.07
C VAL A 77 -0.76 3.88 -14.58
N TYR A 78 -0.30 5.03 -14.09
CA TYR A 78 -0.02 5.21 -12.65
C TYR A 78 -1.29 5.24 -11.80
N MET A 79 -2.40 5.77 -12.31
CA MET A 79 -3.70 5.62 -11.65
C MET A 79 -4.10 4.14 -11.55
N GLN A 80 -3.95 3.39 -12.64
CA GLN A 80 -4.24 1.95 -12.64
C GLN A 80 -3.35 1.19 -11.64
N ARG A 81 -2.06 1.55 -11.54
CA ARG A 81 -1.16 0.98 -10.54
C ARG A 81 -1.61 1.28 -9.12
N ALA A 82 -2.11 2.47 -8.84
CA ALA A 82 -2.63 2.80 -7.52
C ALA A 82 -3.80 1.87 -7.14
N HIS A 83 -4.74 1.63 -8.06
CA HIS A 83 -5.82 0.67 -7.86
C HIS A 83 -5.31 -0.76 -7.64
N LEU A 84 -4.39 -1.24 -8.48
CA LEU A 84 -3.84 -2.59 -8.39
C LEU A 84 -3.04 -2.82 -7.10
N HIS A 85 -2.19 -1.87 -6.72
CA HIS A 85 -1.44 -1.93 -5.46
C HIS A 85 -2.38 -1.84 -4.25
N ALA A 86 -3.40 -1.00 -4.30
CA ALA A 86 -4.38 -0.91 -3.23
C ALA A 86 -5.10 -2.25 -3.01
N GLY A 87 -5.57 -2.88 -4.09
CA GLY A 87 -6.16 -4.21 -4.05
C GLY A 87 -5.19 -5.25 -3.48
N GLY A 88 -4.05 -5.44 -4.12
CA GLY A 88 -3.11 -6.51 -3.77
C GLY A 88 -2.42 -6.32 -2.41
N MET A 89 -1.93 -5.12 -2.11
CA MET A 89 -1.24 -4.86 -0.85
C MET A 89 -2.21 -4.77 0.32
N GLY A 90 -3.41 -4.21 0.12
CA GLY A 90 -4.43 -4.14 1.16
C GLY A 90 -4.88 -5.54 1.62
N THR A 91 -5.19 -6.43 0.68
CA THR A 91 -5.58 -7.82 1.01
C THR A 91 -4.44 -8.61 1.61
N THR A 92 -3.21 -8.44 1.10
CA THR A 92 -2.01 -9.11 1.63
C THR A 92 -1.71 -8.65 3.05
N ALA A 93 -1.74 -7.34 3.31
CA ALA A 93 -1.57 -6.77 4.65
C ALA A 93 -2.61 -7.34 5.63
N PHE A 94 -3.89 -7.33 5.24
CA PHE A 94 -4.96 -7.87 6.09
C PHE A 94 -4.70 -9.34 6.45
N GLY A 95 -4.39 -10.18 5.46
CA GLY A 95 -4.09 -11.60 5.65
C GLY A 95 -2.90 -11.83 6.58
N PHE A 96 -1.78 -11.13 6.35
CA PHE A 96 -0.59 -11.24 7.20
C PHE A 96 -0.81 -10.72 8.61
N ILE A 97 -1.57 -9.65 8.79
CA ILE A 97 -1.87 -9.12 10.13
C ILE A 97 -2.72 -10.11 10.91
N VAL A 98 -3.76 -10.67 10.29
CA VAL A 98 -4.57 -11.74 10.91
C VAL A 98 -3.70 -12.93 11.27
N PHE A 99 -2.82 -13.37 10.37
CA PHE A 99 -1.87 -14.44 10.64
C PHE A 99 -0.97 -14.14 11.86
N VAL A 100 -0.38 -12.95 11.94
CA VAL A 100 0.44 -12.54 13.10
C VAL A 100 -0.38 -12.54 14.39
N CYS A 101 -1.64 -12.09 14.35
CA CYS A 101 -2.51 -12.12 15.52
C CYS A 101 -2.80 -13.56 15.99
N LEU A 102 -3.00 -14.49 15.05
CA LEU A 102 -3.25 -15.90 15.33
C LEU A 102 -2.01 -16.62 15.89
N LEU A 103 -0.80 -16.21 15.49
CA LEU A 103 0.44 -16.70 16.09
C LEU A 103 0.60 -16.31 17.58
N GLY A 104 -0.14 -15.31 18.05
CA GLY A 104 -0.10 -14.90 19.46
C GLY A 104 1.24 -14.34 19.91
N VAL A 105 2.02 -13.74 19.00
CA VAL A 105 3.32 -13.11 19.33
C VAL A 105 3.12 -11.88 20.23
N SER A 106 4.22 -11.35 20.76
CA SER A 106 4.13 -10.22 21.70
C SER A 106 3.38 -9.01 21.10
N PRO A 107 2.63 -8.23 21.92
CA PRO A 107 1.88 -7.07 21.42
C PRO A 107 2.74 -6.04 20.68
N ARG A 108 4.00 -5.86 21.09
CA ARG A 108 4.94 -4.93 20.44
C ARG A 108 5.30 -5.39 19.03
N VAL A 109 5.59 -6.68 18.84
CA VAL A 109 5.88 -7.25 17.53
C VAL A 109 4.65 -7.19 16.64
N THR A 110 3.48 -7.55 17.18
CA THR A 110 2.20 -7.45 16.47
C THR A 110 1.93 -6.02 15.99
N ALA A 111 2.09 -5.03 16.87
CA ALA A 111 1.89 -3.62 16.53
C ALA A 111 2.89 -3.14 15.46
N ALA A 112 4.18 -3.46 15.59
CA ALA A 112 5.20 -3.03 14.64
C ALA A 112 4.98 -3.62 13.24
N LEU A 113 4.77 -4.94 13.14
CA LEU A 113 4.56 -5.61 11.84
C LEU A 113 3.25 -5.15 11.19
N SER A 114 2.16 -5.05 11.97
CA SER A 114 0.88 -4.61 11.43
C SER A 114 0.90 -3.16 10.97
N ALA A 115 1.54 -2.25 11.71
CA ALA A 115 1.71 -0.87 11.29
C ALA A 115 2.50 -0.77 9.98
N GLY A 116 3.62 -1.49 9.86
CA GLY A 116 4.42 -1.52 8.63
C GLY A 116 3.66 -2.07 7.42
N LEU A 117 2.91 -3.15 7.59
CA LEU A 117 2.06 -3.73 6.54
C LEU A 117 0.91 -2.79 6.14
N GLY A 118 0.15 -2.30 7.12
CA GLY A 118 -1.00 -1.44 6.86
C GLY A 118 -0.59 -0.09 6.26
N ALA A 119 0.20 0.69 7.01
CA ALA A 119 0.59 2.04 6.58
C ALA A 119 1.48 2.01 5.34
N GLY A 120 2.36 1.00 5.21
CA GLY A 120 3.18 0.82 4.01
C GLY A 120 2.36 0.50 2.76
N GLY A 121 1.38 -0.40 2.88
CA GLY A 121 0.48 -0.75 1.77
C GLY A 121 -0.38 0.44 1.34
N PHE A 122 -0.92 1.17 2.30
CA PHE A 122 -1.70 2.38 2.04
C PHE A 122 -0.85 3.47 1.36
N GLY A 123 0.29 3.80 1.97
CA GLY A 123 1.19 4.85 1.49
C GLY A 123 1.71 4.59 0.08
N TYR A 124 2.07 3.35 -0.24
CA TYR A 124 2.58 3.01 -1.57
C TYR A 124 1.48 3.06 -2.65
N SER A 125 0.25 2.69 -2.28
CA SER A 125 -0.91 2.83 -3.17
C SER A 125 -1.25 4.29 -3.45
N VAL A 126 -1.22 5.13 -2.42
CA VAL A 126 -1.40 6.58 -2.53
C VAL A 126 -0.28 7.21 -3.37
N TYR A 127 0.98 6.79 -3.19
CA TYR A 127 2.11 7.24 -4.01
C TYR A 127 1.83 7.13 -5.51
N TRP A 128 1.34 5.98 -5.98
CA TRP A 128 1.06 5.79 -7.40
C TRP A 128 0.00 6.76 -7.92
N MET A 129 -1.04 7.02 -7.14
CA MET A 129 -2.10 7.97 -7.51
C MET A 129 -1.53 9.39 -7.64
N TRP A 130 -0.77 9.84 -6.63
CA TRP A 130 -0.17 11.17 -6.66
C TRP A 130 0.88 11.32 -7.76
N ALA A 131 1.67 10.27 -8.04
CA ALA A 131 2.61 10.27 -9.15
C ALA A 131 1.88 10.43 -10.50
N GLY A 132 0.72 9.78 -10.66
CA GLY A 132 -0.15 9.96 -11.82
C GLY A 132 -0.66 11.39 -11.96
N PHE A 133 -1.12 12.01 -10.86
CA PHE A 133 -1.61 13.40 -10.91
C PHE A 133 -0.52 14.44 -11.12
N ARG A 134 0.71 14.19 -10.65
CA ARG A 134 1.82 15.15 -10.74
C ARG A 134 2.56 15.10 -12.07
N ALA A 135 2.64 13.92 -12.71
CA ALA A 135 3.40 13.75 -13.95
C ALA A 135 3.03 14.75 -15.07
N PRO A 136 1.74 15.05 -15.34
CA PRO A 136 1.36 16.03 -16.35
C PRO A 136 1.93 17.43 -16.10
N ALA A 137 1.84 17.93 -14.86
CA ALA A 137 2.33 19.26 -14.49
C ALA A 137 3.87 19.36 -14.47
N LEU A 138 4.56 18.25 -14.18
CA LEU A 138 6.01 18.19 -14.09
C LEU A 138 6.69 17.81 -15.41
N GLY A 139 5.94 17.58 -16.48
CA GLY A 139 6.51 17.23 -17.78
C GLY A 139 6.98 15.79 -17.93
N GLY A 140 6.75 14.94 -16.92
CA GLY A 140 7.29 13.59 -16.96
C GLY A 140 7.09 12.77 -15.69
N THR A 141 7.03 11.45 -15.88
CA THR A 141 6.91 10.50 -14.77
C THR A 141 8.18 10.40 -13.92
N ALA A 142 9.35 10.71 -14.46
CA ALA A 142 10.59 10.70 -13.68
C ALA A 142 10.54 11.77 -12.58
N ALA A 143 10.28 13.04 -12.97
CA ALA A 143 10.11 14.16 -12.06
C ALA A 143 8.97 13.92 -11.04
N ALA A 144 7.86 13.32 -11.46
CA ALA A 144 6.78 12.98 -10.53
C ALA A 144 7.20 11.99 -9.45
N LYS A 145 7.93 10.92 -9.83
CA LYS A 145 8.42 9.92 -8.86
C LYS A 145 9.46 10.51 -7.92
N GLU A 146 10.39 11.31 -8.43
CA GLU A 146 11.39 12.02 -7.63
C GLU A 146 10.72 12.94 -6.60
N SER A 147 9.71 13.72 -7.01
CA SER A 147 8.95 14.61 -6.12
C SER A 147 8.19 13.88 -4.99
N LEU A 148 8.06 12.57 -5.08
CA LEU A 148 7.35 11.70 -4.14
C LEU A 148 8.22 10.54 -3.64
N GLU A 149 9.53 10.59 -3.84
CA GLU A 149 10.44 9.51 -3.50
C GLU A 149 10.37 9.19 -2.00
N TRP A 150 10.30 10.23 -1.17
CA TRP A 150 10.15 10.09 0.28
C TRP A 150 8.94 9.22 0.67
N LEU A 151 7.82 9.34 -0.06
CA LEU A 151 6.62 8.56 0.18
C LEU A 151 6.79 7.14 -0.35
N ALA A 152 7.33 6.99 -1.57
CA ALA A 152 7.56 5.70 -2.19
C ALA A 152 8.48 4.82 -1.33
N VAL A 153 9.67 5.32 -1.02
CA VAL A 153 10.73 4.56 -0.33
C VAL A 153 10.32 4.21 1.09
N SER A 154 9.77 5.16 1.85
CA SER A 154 9.35 4.90 3.23
C SER A 154 8.20 3.91 3.31
N SER A 155 7.17 4.05 2.47
CA SER A 155 6.01 3.17 2.49
C SER A 155 6.32 1.77 1.97
N SER A 156 7.02 1.63 0.84
CA SER A 156 7.43 0.32 0.33
C SER A 156 8.44 -0.35 1.26
N GLY A 157 9.38 0.43 1.82
CA GLY A 157 10.36 -0.07 2.78
C GLY A 157 9.67 -0.64 4.03
N ALA A 158 8.72 0.09 4.62
CA ALA A 158 7.95 -0.38 5.76
C ALA A 158 7.19 -1.69 5.44
N PHE A 159 6.53 -1.75 4.27
CA PHE A 159 5.78 -2.95 3.87
C PHE A 159 6.69 -4.17 3.68
N VAL A 160 7.81 -3.99 2.97
CA VAL A 160 8.78 -5.07 2.69
C VAL A 160 9.43 -5.55 3.98
N LEU A 161 9.89 -4.64 4.85
CA LEU A 161 10.50 -5.02 6.13
C LEU A 161 9.51 -5.76 7.03
N ALA A 162 8.25 -5.32 7.09
CA ALA A 162 7.23 -6.01 7.86
C ALA A 162 6.91 -7.39 7.26
N THR A 163 6.87 -7.52 5.93
CA THR A 163 6.72 -8.80 5.23
C THR A 163 7.89 -9.75 5.55
N LEU A 164 9.12 -9.26 5.55
CA LEU A 164 10.29 -10.04 5.98
C LEU A 164 10.16 -10.48 7.44
N GLY A 165 9.65 -9.62 8.32
CA GLY A 165 9.34 -9.98 9.71
C GLY A 165 8.33 -11.12 9.81
N VAL A 166 7.28 -11.10 8.99
CA VAL A 166 6.30 -12.20 8.91
C VAL A 166 6.95 -13.50 8.43
N ILE A 167 7.83 -13.45 7.43
CA ILE A 167 8.59 -14.61 6.95
C ILE A 167 9.45 -15.19 8.08
N VAL A 168 10.17 -14.35 8.82
CA VAL A 168 10.98 -14.80 9.98
C VAL A 168 10.11 -15.47 11.03
N LEU A 169 8.95 -14.89 11.37
CA LEU A 169 8.01 -15.51 12.30
C LEU A 169 7.52 -16.87 11.82
N LEU A 170 7.18 -16.99 10.53
CA LEU A 170 6.75 -18.26 9.94
C LEU A 170 7.85 -19.32 10.05
N ILE A 171 9.11 -18.97 9.74
CA ILE A 171 10.26 -19.86 9.86
C ILE A 171 10.45 -20.31 11.32
N VAL A 172 10.40 -19.39 12.27
CA VAL A 172 10.58 -19.69 13.71
C VAL A 172 9.48 -20.60 14.25
N VAL A 173 8.25 -20.48 13.74
CA VAL A 173 7.10 -21.30 14.15
C VAL A 173 7.13 -22.68 13.51
N VAL A 174 7.53 -22.80 12.24
CA VAL A 174 7.50 -24.05 11.48
C VAL A 174 8.73 -24.93 11.75
N ILE A 175 9.91 -24.35 11.99
CA ILE A 175 11.13 -25.13 12.24
C ILE A 175 11.09 -25.70 13.67
N PRO A 176 11.14 -27.04 13.85
CA PRO A 176 11.13 -27.66 15.17
C PRO A 176 12.33 -27.19 16.01
N ARG A 177 12.07 -26.79 17.26
CA ARG A 177 13.15 -26.63 18.24
C ARG A 177 13.59 -28.02 18.69
N ARG A 178 14.87 -28.34 18.56
CA ARG A 178 15.44 -29.55 19.20
C ARG A 178 15.16 -29.46 20.71
N PRO A 179 14.61 -30.50 21.34
CA PRO A 179 14.44 -30.50 22.78
C PRO A 179 15.82 -30.33 23.46
N PRO A 180 15.89 -29.64 24.60
CA PRO A 180 17.13 -29.55 25.36
C PRO A 180 17.61 -30.97 25.69
N VAL A 181 18.87 -31.26 25.38
CA VAL A 181 19.53 -32.50 25.80
C VAL A 181 19.52 -32.47 27.32
N ALA A 182 18.82 -33.43 27.94
CA ALA A 182 18.83 -33.59 29.37
C ALA A 182 20.30 -33.79 29.81
N ALA A 183 20.80 -32.90 30.66
CA ALA A 183 22.08 -33.11 31.33
C ALA A 183 21.90 -34.31 32.27
N SER A 184 22.61 -35.40 31.98
CA SER A 184 22.74 -36.60 32.81
C SER A 184 23.68 -36.34 33.99
#